data_AF-A0A9Q0KNS8-F1
#
_entry.id   AF-A0A9Q0KNS8-F1
#
_cell.length_a   1.000
_cell.length_b   1.000
_cell.length_c   1.000
_cell.angle_alpha   90.00
_cell.angle_beta   90.00
_cell.angle_gamma   90.00
#
_symmetry.space_group_name_H-M   'P 1'
#
loop_
_entity.id
_entity.type
_entity.pdbx_description
1 polymer ?
#
loop_
_entity_poly.entity_id
_entity_poly.type
_entity_poly.pdbx_seq_one_letter_code
_entity_poly.pdbx_strand_id
1 'polypeptide(L)'
;MSPEIVLSSGQRMPLIGMGTACKPIPPNLTSTLVHAIELGYRHIDTAPTYNTEEFVCHAVAQEVWARLCGPLSSALAYNVETRKSQPHFSQGEEILPFDMRGTWEAMEECCKLGLAKSIGGSNFSIKKLSQHLTYAIIPPAVNQESIPSDNRFMLEAFIKSVS
;
A
#
# COMPACT_ATOMS: atom_id res chain seq x y z
N MET A 1 -0.84 21.26 -1.02
CA MET A 1 -1.60 20.06 -0.61
C MET A 1 -1.92 19.30 -1.88
N SER A 2 -1.61 18.00 -1.97
CA SER A 2 -1.90 17.22 -3.17
C SER A 2 -3.42 17.04 -3.34
N PRO A 3 -3.93 17.00 -4.58
CA PRO A 3 -5.35 16.75 -4.80
C PRO A 3 -5.71 15.32 -4.34
N GLU A 4 -6.93 15.17 -3.82
CA GLU A 4 -7.44 13.90 -3.28
C GLU A 4 -8.61 13.40 -4.13
N ILE A 5 -8.82 12.09 -4.12
CA ILE A 5 -10.03 11.44 -4.63
C ILE A 5 -10.76 10.75 -3.47
N VAL A 6 -12.09 10.72 -3.53
CA VAL A 6 -12.92 9.93 -2.61
C VAL A 6 -13.14 8.56 -3.25
N LEU A 7 -12.72 7.51 -2.55
CA LEU A 7 -12.91 6.13 -2.97
C LEU A 7 -14.37 5.69 -2.76
N SER A 8 -14.78 4.58 -3.39
CA SER A 8 -16.11 3.97 -3.14
C SER A 8 -16.32 3.55 -1.68
N SER A 9 -15.23 3.35 -0.93
CA SER A 9 -15.25 3.13 0.52
C SER A 9 -15.53 4.40 1.36
N GLY A 10 -15.63 5.57 0.72
CA GLY A 10 -15.77 6.88 1.38
C GLY A 10 -14.46 7.45 1.94
N GLN A 11 -13.34 6.73 1.88
CA GLN A 11 -12.04 7.23 2.31
C GLN A 11 -11.44 8.18 1.27
N ARG A 12 -10.66 9.16 1.74
CA ARG A 12 -9.89 10.05 0.85
C ARG A 12 -8.51 9.48 0.59
N MET A 13 -8.07 9.53 -0.66
CA MET A 13 -6.77 9.05 -1.11
C MET A 13 -6.06 10.15 -1.90
N PRO A 14 -4.81 10.51 -1.54
CA PRO A 14 -4.01 11.43 -2.36
C PRO A 14 -3.77 10.86 -3.76
N LEU A 15 -4.05 11.65 -4.80
CA LEU A 15 -3.91 11.22 -6.20
C LEU A 15 -2.46 10.94 -6.60
N ILE A 16 -1.50 11.59 -5.93
CA ILE A 16 -0.07 11.39 -6.15
C ILE A 16 0.49 10.67 -4.93
N GLY A 17 1.07 9.49 -5.18
CA GLY A 17 1.79 8.70 -4.19
C GLY A 17 3.26 8.51 -4.55
N MET A 18 4.07 8.15 -3.55
CA MET A 18 5.46 7.75 -3.71
C MET A 18 5.56 6.23 -3.57
N GLY A 19 5.87 5.54 -4.68
CA GLY A 19 6.12 4.10 -4.66
C GLY A 19 7.54 3.75 -4.22
N THR A 20 7.70 2.62 -3.53
CA THR A 20 9.00 2.15 -3.02
C THR A 20 9.57 0.96 -3.77
N ALA A 21 8.94 0.51 -4.86
CA ALA A 21 9.45 -0.56 -5.71
C ALA A 21 10.83 -0.19 -6.31
N CYS A 22 11.90 -0.68 -5.70
CA CYS A 22 13.28 -0.42 -6.12
C CYS A 22 14.17 -1.66 -5.96
N LYS A 23 14.94 -2.00 -6.99
CA LYS A 23 15.93 -3.09 -6.99
C LYS A 23 17.15 -2.64 -7.80
N PRO A 24 18.35 -2.51 -7.20
CA PRO A 24 18.65 -2.72 -5.78
C PRO A 24 18.02 -1.65 -4.87
N ILE A 25 17.85 -1.97 -3.58
CA ILE A 25 17.37 -1.00 -2.58
C ILE A 25 18.49 0.03 -2.33
N PRO A 26 18.22 1.34 -2.49
CA PRO A 26 19.23 2.35 -2.27
C PRO A 26 19.50 2.56 -0.77
N PRO A 27 20.76 2.82 -0.36
CA PRO A 27 21.11 2.96 1.05
C PRO A 27 20.46 4.18 1.72
N ASN A 28 20.04 5.17 0.93
CA ASN A 28 19.38 6.40 1.37
C ASN A 28 17.85 6.36 1.20
N LEU A 29 17.23 5.17 1.13
CA LEU A 29 15.77 5.08 0.96
C LEU A 29 15.00 5.76 2.10
N THR A 30 15.38 5.53 3.37
CA THR A 30 14.71 6.16 4.52
C THR A 30 14.74 7.68 4.45
N SER A 31 15.90 8.28 4.19
CA SER A 31 16.02 9.75 4.12
C SER A 31 15.27 10.32 2.92
N THR A 32 15.21 9.59 1.80
CA THR A 32 14.40 9.97 0.64
C THR A 32 12.91 10.00 0.99
N LEU A 33 12.43 9.02 1.75
CA LEU A 33 11.04 8.95 2.20
C LEU A 33 10.70 10.06 3.21
N VAL A 34 11.58 10.34 4.16
CA VAL A 34 11.45 11.48 5.07
C VAL A 34 11.30 12.77 4.27
N HIS A 35 12.21 13.01 3.32
CA HIS A 35 12.16 14.21 2.49
C HIS A 35 10.88 14.31 1.65
N ALA A 36 10.38 13.20 1.10
CA ALA A 36 9.10 13.18 0.41
C ALA A 36 7.95 13.61 1.36
N ILE A 37 7.93 13.12 2.61
CA ILE A 37 6.91 13.50 3.59
C ILE A 37 7.03 14.99 3.95
N GLU A 38 8.24 15.52 4.13
CA GLU A 38 8.51 16.95 4.36
C GLU A 38 7.99 17.82 3.20
N LEU A 39 8.21 17.39 1.95
CA LEU A 39 7.70 18.05 0.74
C LEU A 39 6.17 17.98 0.59
N GLY A 40 5.49 17.22 1.44
CA GLY A 40 4.03 17.15 1.50
C GLY A 40 3.42 15.89 0.90
N TYR A 41 4.21 14.86 0.56
CA TYR A 41 3.64 13.56 0.20
C TYR A 41 2.90 12.95 1.39
N ARG A 42 1.72 12.41 1.14
CA ARG A 42 0.85 11.78 2.16
C ARG A 42 0.36 10.38 1.76
N HIS A 43 0.85 9.88 0.63
CA HIS A 43 0.56 8.56 0.12
C HIS A 43 1.89 7.89 -0.23
N ILE A 44 2.23 6.83 0.50
CA ILE A 44 3.41 5.99 0.29
C ILE A 44 2.92 4.60 -0.09
N ASP A 45 3.41 4.05 -1.20
CA ASP A 45 3.05 2.74 -1.72
C ASP A 45 4.23 1.78 -1.55
N THR A 46 3.97 0.63 -0.90
CA THR A 46 4.96 -0.44 -0.66
C THR A 46 4.28 -1.80 -0.74
N ALA A 47 5.05 -2.86 -0.95
CA ALA A 47 4.56 -4.23 -0.98
C ALA A 47 5.61 -5.21 -0.40
N PRO A 48 5.17 -6.38 0.11
CA PRO A 48 6.07 -7.44 0.59
C PRO A 48 7.16 -7.86 -0.39
N THR A 49 6.87 -7.83 -1.69
CA THR A 49 7.84 -8.22 -2.72
C THR A 49 8.96 -7.19 -2.95
N TYR A 50 8.82 -5.98 -2.37
CA TYR A 50 9.80 -4.90 -2.47
C TYR A 50 10.84 -4.98 -1.35
N ASN A 51 10.49 -5.59 -0.19
CA ASN A 51 11.32 -5.62 1.01
C ASN A 51 11.73 -4.21 1.49
N THR A 52 10.80 -3.24 1.41
CA THR A 52 11.05 -1.83 1.73
C THR A 52 10.27 -1.32 2.95
N GLU A 53 9.42 -2.16 3.55
CA GLU A 53 8.51 -1.76 4.61
C GLU A 53 9.23 -1.26 5.86
N GLU A 54 10.38 -1.84 6.21
CA GLU A 54 11.18 -1.38 7.34
C GLU A 54 11.66 0.07 7.14
N PHE A 55 12.06 0.45 5.93
CA PHE A 55 12.48 1.83 5.60
C PHE A 55 11.29 2.80 5.67
N VAL A 56 10.10 2.36 5.21
CA VAL A 56 8.85 3.14 5.31
C VAL A 56 8.46 3.36 6.77
N CYS A 57 8.48 2.31 7.59
CA CYS A 57 8.20 2.40 9.02
C CYS A 57 9.13 3.38 9.74
N HIS A 58 10.44 3.31 9.48
CA HIS A 58 11.41 4.23 10.05
C HIS A 58 11.13 5.69 9.65
N ALA A 59 10.85 5.96 8.36
CA ALA A 59 10.56 7.31 7.89
C ALA A 59 9.29 7.89 8.52
N VAL A 60 8.21 7.10 8.59
CA VAL A 60 6.94 7.53 9.23
C VAL A 60 7.14 7.77 10.73
N ALA A 61 7.86 6.89 11.43
CA ALA A 61 8.13 7.04 12.85
C ALA A 61 8.92 8.32 13.16
N GLN A 62 9.96 8.63 12.37
CA GLN A 62 10.73 9.87 12.50
C GLN A 62 9.84 11.12 12.34
N GLU A 63 9.00 11.13 11.32
CA GLU A 63 8.07 12.24 11.06
C GLU A 63 7.04 12.44 12.17
N VAL A 64 6.47 11.34 12.69
CA VAL A 64 5.53 11.41 13.83
C VAL A 64 6.24 11.94 15.07
N TRP A 65 7.44 11.42 15.37
CA TRP A 65 8.23 11.86 16.51
C TRP A 65 8.59 13.35 16.44
N ALA A 66 9.06 13.82 15.27
CA ALA A 66 9.40 15.22 15.05
C ALA A 66 8.20 16.16 15.30
N ARG A 67 6.99 15.74 14.93
CA ARG A 67 5.76 16.53 15.15
C ARG A 67 5.28 16.52 16.60
N LEU A 68 5.45 15.41 17.31
CA LEU A 68 5.01 15.29 18.71
C LEU A 68 5.97 15.99 19.68
N CYS A 69 7.28 15.84 19.47
CA CYS A 69 8.31 16.27 20.43
C CYS A 69 8.99 17.60 20.06
N GLY A 70 8.81 18.10 18.84
CA GLY A 70 9.49 19.29 18.34
C GLY A 70 11.01 19.11 18.15
N PRO A 71 11.71 20.11 17.60
CA PRO A 71 13.13 20.01 17.22
C PRO A 71 14.14 19.87 18.38
N LEU A 72 13.69 19.90 19.65
CA LEU A 72 14.57 19.89 20.84
C LEU A 72 14.78 18.50 21.48
N SER A 73 14.20 17.42 20.94
CA SER A 73 14.33 16.06 21.51
C SER A 73 15.33 15.15 20.78
N SER A 74 16.20 15.69 19.91
CA SER A 74 17.12 14.90 19.07
C SER A 74 18.19 14.09 19.83
N ALA A 75 18.31 14.26 21.15
CA ALA A 75 19.25 13.51 21.99
C ALA A 75 18.75 12.12 22.44
N LEU A 76 17.47 11.80 22.25
CA LEU A 76 16.93 10.44 22.42
C LEU A 76 16.56 9.91 21.04
N ALA A 77 17.58 9.73 20.19
CA ALA A 77 17.44 8.96 18.97
C ALA A 77 16.86 7.60 19.36
N TYR A 78 15.64 7.35 18.89
CA TYR A 78 14.90 6.13 19.12
C TYR A 78 15.76 4.99 18.54
N ASN A 79 16.55 4.34 19.40
CA ASN A 79 17.22 3.08 19.10
C ASN A 79 16.12 2.02 18.98
N VAL A 80 15.45 1.98 17.82
CA VAL A 80 14.89 0.71 17.37
C VAL A 80 16.13 -0.15 17.16
N GLU A 81 16.46 -0.98 18.14
CA GLU A 81 17.20 -2.19 17.83
C GLU A 81 16.44 -2.83 16.67
N THR A 82 17.04 -2.81 15.49
CA THR A 82 16.58 -3.57 14.34
C THR A 82 16.57 -5.01 14.81
N ARG A 83 15.47 -5.49 15.39
CA ARG A 83 15.25 -6.92 15.47
C ARG A 83 15.21 -7.34 14.02
N LYS A 84 16.29 -7.97 13.58
CA LYS A 84 16.37 -8.76 12.34
C LYS A 84 15.43 -9.97 12.43
N SER A 85 14.24 -9.82 13.01
CA SER A 85 13.13 -10.69 12.65
C SER A 85 12.63 -10.18 11.30
N GLN A 86 13.41 -10.44 10.25
CA GLN A 86 12.82 -10.64 8.95
C GLN A 86 11.72 -11.68 9.18
N PRO A 87 10.48 -11.46 8.72
CA PRO A 87 9.64 -12.59 8.43
C PRO A 87 10.44 -13.42 7.41
N HIS A 88 11.02 -14.53 7.86
CA HIS A 88 11.56 -15.53 6.97
C HIS A 88 10.35 -16.15 6.26
N PHE A 89 9.99 -15.58 5.11
CA PHE A 89 9.26 -16.35 4.12
C PHE A 89 10.23 -17.41 3.63
N SER A 90 10.03 -18.64 4.11
CA SER A 90 10.79 -19.82 3.73
C SER A 90 10.84 -19.88 2.21
N GLN A 91 12.01 -19.72 1.60
CA GLN A 91 12.21 -20.13 0.21
C GLN A 91 12.06 -21.65 0.19
N GLY A 92 10.87 -22.14 -0.14
CA GLY A 92 10.58 -23.58 -0.16
C GLY A 92 9.15 -23.98 0.17
N GLU A 93 8.21 -23.06 0.42
CA GLU A 93 6.81 -23.44 0.47
C GLU A 93 6.34 -23.85 -0.93
N GLU A 94 5.83 -25.08 -1.05
CA GLU A 94 5.16 -25.60 -2.22
C GLU A 94 4.13 -24.55 -2.68
N ILE A 95 4.23 -24.06 -3.92
CA ILE A 95 3.36 -23.01 -4.44
C ILE A 95 1.95 -23.58 -4.53
N LEU A 96 1.19 -23.47 -3.45
CA LEU A 96 -0.23 -23.73 -3.46
C LEU A 96 -0.87 -22.78 -4.50
N PRO A 97 -1.87 -23.25 -5.27
CA PRO A 97 -2.60 -22.38 -6.17
C PRO A 97 -3.13 -21.18 -5.37
N PHE A 98 -2.85 -19.98 -5.88
CA PHE A 98 -3.22 -18.74 -5.19
C PHE A 98 -4.73 -18.66 -4.98
N ASP A 99 -5.17 -18.78 -3.73
CA ASP A 99 -6.57 -18.68 -3.34
C ASP A 99 -6.98 -17.20 -3.25
N MET A 100 -7.38 -16.65 -4.40
CA MET A 100 -7.88 -15.28 -4.50
C MET A 100 -9.11 -15.05 -3.63
N ARG A 101 -9.99 -16.05 -3.47
CA ARG A 101 -11.24 -15.88 -2.73
C ARG A 101 -10.96 -15.84 -1.22
N GLY A 102 -10.23 -16.83 -0.70
CA GLY A 102 -9.85 -16.85 0.71
C GLY A 102 -8.99 -15.63 1.09
N THR A 103 -8.09 -15.20 0.20
CA THR A 103 -7.32 -13.95 0.39
C THR A 103 -8.25 -12.75 0.53
N TRP A 104 -9.27 -12.64 -0.32
CA TRP A 104 -10.20 -11.51 -0.25
C TRP A 104 -11.08 -11.55 0.98
N GLU A 105 -11.60 -12.72 1.36
CA GLU A 105 -12.37 -12.91 2.60
C GLU A 105 -11.54 -12.48 3.83
N ALA A 106 -10.24 -12.79 3.85
CA ALA A 106 -9.32 -12.29 4.89
C ALA A 106 -9.11 -10.76 4.83
N MET A 107 -9.02 -10.17 3.64
CA MET A 107 -8.92 -8.72 3.47
C MET A 107 -10.20 -7.99 3.95
N GLU A 108 -11.37 -8.57 3.69
CA GLU A 108 -12.65 -8.07 4.19
C GLU A 108 -12.71 -8.11 5.72
N GLU A 109 -12.20 -9.19 6.33
CA GLU A 109 -12.10 -9.30 7.78
C GLU A 109 -11.15 -8.25 8.37
N CYS A 110 -9.99 -8.02 7.75
CA CYS A 110 -9.10 -6.91 8.12
C CYS A 110 -9.80 -5.55 8.07
N CYS A 111 -10.68 -5.32 7.10
CA CYS A 111 -11.48 -4.11 7.00
C CYS A 111 -12.50 -4.01 8.15
N LYS A 112 -13.24 -5.10 8.44
CA LYS A 112 -14.21 -5.16 9.54
C LYS A 112 -13.57 -4.95 10.92
N LEU A 113 -12.36 -5.48 11.11
CA LEU A 113 -11.56 -5.30 12.34
C LEU A 113 -10.90 -3.91 12.43
N GLY A 114 -11.02 -3.06 11.41
CA GLY A 114 -10.42 -1.73 11.38
C GLY A 114 -8.90 -1.71 11.13
N LEU A 115 -8.32 -2.85 10.73
CA LEU A 115 -6.89 -2.97 10.39
C LEU A 115 -6.57 -2.33 9.04
N ALA A 116 -7.55 -2.29 8.13
CA ALA A 116 -7.49 -1.56 6.87
C ALA A 116 -8.71 -0.65 6.74
N LYS A 117 -8.51 0.60 6.31
CA LYS A 117 -9.63 1.54 6.05
C LYS A 117 -10.32 1.30 4.72
N SER A 118 -9.64 0.64 3.79
CA SER A 118 -10.10 0.33 2.44
C SER A 118 -9.29 -0.84 1.91
N ILE A 119 -9.90 -1.65 1.05
CA ILE A 119 -9.26 -2.79 0.38
C ILE A 119 -9.42 -2.67 -1.13
N GLY A 120 -8.48 -3.21 -1.89
CA GLY A 120 -8.41 -3.08 -3.33
C GLY A 120 -7.51 -4.15 -3.95
N GLY A 121 -7.38 -4.14 -5.27
CA GLY A 121 -6.51 -5.05 -6.01
C GLY A 121 -5.48 -4.32 -6.86
N SER A 122 -4.61 -5.09 -7.50
CA SER A 122 -3.72 -4.61 -8.55
C SER A 122 -3.72 -5.58 -9.72
N ASN A 123 -3.66 -5.04 -10.93
CA ASN A 123 -3.61 -5.80 -12.18
C ASN A 123 -4.80 -6.74 -12.38
N PHE A 124 -6.00 -6.34 -11.96
CA PHE A 124 -7.20 -7.13 -12.23
C PHE A 124 -7.78 -6.76 -13.60
N SER A 125 -7.81 -7.75 -14.48
CA SER A 125 -8.55 -7.63 -15.74
C SER A 125 -10.06 -7.52 -15.50
N ILE A 126 -10.80 -7.05 -16.51
CA ILE A 126 -12.28 -7.00 -16.47
C ILE A 126 -12.85 -8.36 -16.06
N LYS A 127 -12.37 -9.45 -16.67
CA LYS A 127 -12.83 -10.81 -16.35
C LYS A 127 -12.59 -11.16 -14.87
N LYS A 128 -11.40 -10.83 -14.34
CA LYS A 128 -11.06 -11.10 -12.93
C LYS A 128 -11.93 -10.27 -12.00
N LEU A 129 -12.12 -8.97 -12.28
CA LEU A 129 -13.02 -8.10 -11.52
C LEU A 129 -14.46 -8.60 -11.54
N SER A 130 -15.00 -8.93 -12.72
CA SER A 130 -16.37 -9.44 -12.85
C SER A 130 -16.59 -10.70 -12.02
N GLN A 131 -15.63 -11.65 -12.04
CA GLN A 131 -15.71 -12.84 -11.19
C GLN A 131 -15.63 -12.50 -9.70
N HIS A 132 -14.74 -11.58 -9.34
CA HIS A 132 -14.51 -11.16 -7.97
C HIS A 132 -15.74 -10.51 -7.32
N LEU A 133 -16.42 -9.64 -8.09
CA LEU A 133 -17.62 -8.95 -7.66
C LEU A 133 -18.82 -9.89 -7.43
N THR A 134 -18.76 -11.16 -7.86
CA THR A 134 -19.85 -12.12 -7.60
C THR A 134 -19.89 -12.62 -6.15
N TYR A 135 -18.77 -12.52 -5.42
CA TYR A 135 -18.66 -13.01 -4.05
C TYR A 135 -18.13 -11.98 -3.06
N ALA A 136 -17.55 -10.86 -3.52
CA ALA A 136 -17.08 -9.79 -2.65
C ALA A 136 -18.26 -9.13 -1.91
N ILE A 137 -18.21 -9.13 -0.58
CA ILE A 137 -19.13 -8.38 0.28
C ILE A 137 -18.70 -6.91 0.31
N ILE A 138 -17.38 -6.68 0.42
CA ILE A 138 -16.78 -5.34 0.31
C ILE A 138 -16.09 -5.29 -1.06
N PRO A 139 -16.61 -4.51 -2.03
CA PRO A 139 -16.00 -4.43 -3.36
C PRO A 139 -14.64 -3.73 -3.31
N PRO A 140 -13.73 -4.01 -4.26
CA PRO A 140 -12.45 -3.33 -4.34
C PRO A 140 -12.63 -1.82 -4.54
N ALA A 141 -12.03 -1.03 -3.65
CA ALA A 141 -12.05 0.43 -3.73
C ALA A 141 -11.04 1.01 -4.73
N VAL A 142 -10.02 0.21 -5.08
CA VAL A 142 -8.92 0.58 -5.99
C VAL A 142 -8.54 -0.64 -6.84
N ASN A 143 -8.17 -0.40 -8.10
CA ASN A 143 -7.43 -1.35 -8.93
C ASN A 143 -6.18 -0.67 -9.50
N GLN A 144 -5.00 -0.97 -8.95
CA GLN A 144 -3.72 -0.38 -9.38
C GLN A 144 -3.18 -1.09 -10.63
N GLU A 145 -2.85 -0.34 -11.68
CA GLU A 145 -2.45 -0.89 -12.99
C GLU A 145 -1.11 -0.32 -13.47
N SER A 146 -0.42 -1.10 -14.33
CA SER A 146 0.75 -0.61 -15.09
C SER A 146 0.29 0.11 -16.36
N ILE A 147 1.00 1.17 -16.78
CA ILE A 147 0.63 2.00 -17.95
C ILE A 147 1.73 1.91 -19.03
N PRO A 148 1.38 1.73 -20.33
CA PRO A 148 0.04 1.59 -20.89
C PRO A 148 -0.37 0.11 -21.06
N SER A 149 -1.60 -0.23 -20.65
CA SER A 149 -2.25 -1.48 -21.03
C SER A 149 -3.18 -1.24 -22.22
N ASP A 150 -3.17 -2.13 -23.20
CA ASP A 150 -3.91 -2.00 -24.47
C ASP A 150 -5.44 -1.86 -24.29
N ASN A 151 -5.97 -2.13 -23.09
CA ASN A 151 -7.40 -2.11 -22.77
C ASN A 151 -7.79 -1.11 -21.67
N ARG A 152 -6.93 -0.14 -21.35
CA ARG A 152 -7.14 0.80 -20.24
C ARG A 152 -8.52 1.49 -20.28
N PHE A 153 -8.96 1.97 -21.43
CA PHE A 153 -10.25 2.65 -21.56
C PHE A 153 -11.44 1.74 -21.21
N MET A 154 -11.41 0.48 -21.66
CA MET A 154 -12.47 -0.49 -21.38
C MET A 154 -12.50 -0.87 -19.90
N LEU A 155 -11.32 -1.03 -19.29
CA LEU A 155 -11.19 -1.31 -17.86
C LEU A 155 -11.68 -0.15 -17.01
N GLU A 156 -11.29 1.09 -17.34
CA GLU A 156 -11.76 2.29 -16.65
C GLU A 156 -13.28 2.47 -16.76
N ALA A 157 -13.86 2.26 -17.95
CA ALA A 157 -15.30 2.31 -18.16
C ALA A 157 -16.03 1.24 -17.34
N PHE A 158 -15.48 0.01 -17.31
CA PHE A 158 -16.03 -1.07 -16.52
C PHE A 158 -16.01 -0.74 -15.02
N ILE A 159 -14.87 -0.30 -14.48
CA ILE A 159 -14.73 0.07 -13.05
C ILE A 159 -15.75 1.16 -12.68
N LYS A 160 -15.91 2.19 -13.52
CA LYS A 160 -16.91 3.25 -13.30
C LYS A 160 -18.35 2.76 -13.38
N SER A 161 -18.63 1.69 -14.13
CA SER A 161 -20.00 1.16 -14.25
C SER A 161 -20.44 0.28 -13.08
N VAL A 162 -19.49 -0.19 -12.26
CA VAL A 162 -19.72 -1.08 -11.11
C VAL A 162 -19.43 -0.43 -9.76
N SER A 163 -19.04 0.84 -9.77
CA SER A 163 -18.80 1.68 -8.58
C SER A 163 -20.02 2.55 -8.29
#